data_AF-F0W676-F1
#
_entry.id   AF-F0W676-F1
#
_cell.length_a   1.000
_cell.length_b   1.000
_cell.length_c   1.000
_cell.angle_alpha   90.00
_cell.angle_beta   90.00
_cell.angle_gamma   90.00
#
_symmetry.space_group_name_H-M   'P 1'
#
loop_
_entity.id
_entity.type
_entity.pdbx_description
1 polymer ?
#
loop_
_entity_poly.entity_id
_entity_poly.type
_entity_poly.pdbx_seq_one_letter_code
_entity_poly.pdbx_strand_id
1 'polypeptide(L)'
;MPNESVSDAVADLIHVAKHLQDSVFKKPKKDYGCNLRTTPVSTSHLDTSNPLECDIVQQASKEDVPWIRTLSQKTHSQNNEEREVSDRILRRYQSLRSIIAKLREKWRKLAAEAASINDDVEKKLEEQESDWEKKMKMKGEQIERLKAILAESPCVSPSASLDENQLDEEIKALQEANLRRQSELWDLEATIKSVKTDRQCKRKRENLEALLASSPSMQAHEDVRKLCVELKTMLTRKKHHERRIERSEEVSRKPVGNTASTKISDSCSELTVVRTGLEKKTKILENLKCRLRSIIESHWDMLDESSIKSCILNSLYLHSGQISMDKLKENTRKAMNSRNRPCNPEEITRALYSLVAHDIIQIDRSRGEGLVTLLLM
;
A
#
# COMPACT_ATOMS: atom_id res chain seq x y z
N MET A 1 -16.46 37.45 39.86
CA MET A 1 -16.08 36.03 39.85
C MET A 1 -16.89 35.31 38.76
N PRO A 2 -16.38 35.12 37.52
CA PRO A 2 -17.13 34.43 36.46
C PRO A 2 -16.37 33.32 35.70
N ASN A 3 -15.32 32.70 36.26
CA ASN A 3 -14.44 31.81 35.48
C ASN A 3 -14.67 30.30 35.67
N GLU A 4 -15.52 29.87 36.59
CA GLU A 4 -15.72 28.43 36.86
C GLU A 4 -16.68 27.76 35.87
N SER A 5 -17.74 28.44 35.43
CA SER A 5 -18.76 27.85 34.54
C SER A 5 -18.28 27.59 33.11
N VAL A 6 -17.35 28.41 32.60
CA VAL A 6 -16.74 28.22 31.27
C VAL A 6 -15.76 27.05 31.28
N SER A 7 -15.09 26.81 32.40
CA SER A 7 -14.16 25.69 32.58
C SER A 7 -14.89 24.34 32.49
N ASP A 8 -16.06 24.24 33.12
CA ASP A 8 -16.85 23.00 33.11
C ASP A 8 -17.42 22.69 31.73
N ALA A 9 -17.91 23.69 31.00
CA ALA A 9 -18.42 23.49 29.63
C ALA A 9 -17.33 23.04 28.64
N VAL A 10 -16.09 23.53 28.82
CA VAL A 10 -14.94 23.11 28.00
C VAL A 10 -14.49 21.69 28.37
N ALA A 11 -14.50 21.34 29.66
CA ALA A 11 -14.20 19.99 30.12
C ALA A 11 -15.21 18.96 29.57
N ASP A 12 -16.50 19.30 29.59
CA ASP A 12 -17.56 18.48 29.00
C ASP A 12 -17.36 18.29 27.48
N LEU A 13 -16.97 19.35 26.76
CA LEU A 13 -16.73 19.28 25.32
C LEU A 13 -15.52 18.40 24.97
N ILE A 14 -14.45 18.47 25.78
CA ILE A 14 -13.24 17.63 25.63
C ILE A 14 -13.59 16.17 25.92
N HIS A 15 -14.42 15.90 26.93
CA HIS A 15 -14.88 14.55 27.24
C HIS A 15 -15.72 13.97 26.09
N VAL A 16 -16.61 14.76 25.49
CA VAL A 16 -17.41 14.36 24.31
C VAL A 16 -16.52 14.07 23.11
N ALA A 17 -15.52 14.91 22.83
CA ALA A 17 -14.59 14.69 21.73
C ALA A 17 -13.78 13.40 21.91
N LYS A 18 -13.31 13.13 23.13
CA LYS A 18 -12.54 11.93 23.47
C LYS A 18 -13.39 10.66 23.39
N HIS A 19 -14.64 10.71 23.84
CA HIS A 19 -15.58 9.59 23.74
C HIS A 19 -15.94 9.26 22.27
N LEU A 20 -16.16 10.29 21.44
CA LEU A 20 -16.40 10.11 20.01
C LEU A 20 -15.17 9.55 19.29
N GLN A 21 -13.97 9.98 19.69
CA GLN A 21 -12.73 9.44 19.14
C GLN A 21 -12.54 7.96 19.52
N ASP A 22 -12.78 7.61 20.80
CA ASP A 22 -12.63 6.23 21.26
C ASP A 22 -13.67 5.29 20.63
N SER A 23 -14.92 5.72 20.52
CA SER A 23 -16.00 4.91 19.91
C SER A 23 -15.88 4.74 18.40
N VAL A 24 -15.26 5.70 17.69
CA VAL A 24 -15.06 5.62 16.23
C VAL A 24 -13.76 4.89 15.86
N PHE A 25 -12.71 4.99 16.68
CA PHE A 25 -11.36 4.54 16.29
C PHE A 25 -10.78 3.37 17.10
N LYS A 26 -11.32 3.00 18.27
CA LYS A 26 -10.88 1.76 18.94
C LYS A 26 -11.54 0.54 18.29
N LYS A 27 -10.81 -0.09 17.37
CA LYS A 27 -11.05 -1.51 17.04
C LYS A 27 -10.75 -2.37 18.27
N PRO A 28 -11.59 -3.36 18.61
CA PRO A 28 -11.28 -4.27 19.71
C PRO A 28 -9.99 -5.04 19.39
N LYS A 29 -9.01 -4.98 20.29
CA LYS A 29 -7.91 -5.96 20.33
C LYS A 29 -8.53 -7.32 20.66
N LYS A 30 -8.82 -8.12 19.65
CA LYS A 30 -9.00 -9.57 19.83
C LYS A 30 -7.70 -10.26 19.44
N ASP A 31 -7.02 -10.79 20.44
CA ASP A 31 -5.96 -11.78 20.26
C ASP A 31 -6.57 -13.04 19.66
N TYR A 32 -6.43 -13.22 18.35
CA TYR A 32 -6.69 -14.50 17.70
C TYR A 32 -5.37 -15.24 17.55
N GLY A 33 -5.10 -16.15 18.50
CA GLY A 33 -4.17 -17.25 18.29
C GLY A 33 -4.77 -18.23 17.27
N CYS A 34 -4.57 -17.98 15.99
CA CYS A 34 -5.01 -18.87 14.91
C CYS A 34 -3.91 -19.89 14.58
N ASN A 35 -4.00 -21.08 15.21
CA ASN A 35 -3.36 -22.29 14.69
C ASN A 35 -4.14 -22.77 13.46
N LEU A 36 -3.59 -22.57 12.26
CA LEU A 36 -4.13 -23.14 11.02
C LEU A 36 -3.73 -24.63 10.94
N ARG A 37 -4.63 -25.52 11.39
CA ARG A 37 -4.70 -26.88 10.86
C ARG A 37 -5.63 -26.86 9.65
N THR A 38 -5.10 -27.26 8.50
CA THR A 38 -5.84 -27.49 7.27
C THR A 38 -6.45 -28.88 7.29
N THR A 39 -7.78 -28.98 7.26
CA THR A 39 -8.52 -30.18 6.81
C THR A 39 -9.57 -29.76 5.78
N PRO A 40 -9.79 -30.53 4.70
CA PRO A 40 -10.62 -30.11 3.58
C PRO A 40 -12.09 -30.53 3.73
N VAL A 41 -12.96 -29.70 3.15
CA VAL A 41 -14.30 -29.97 2.57
C VAL A 41 -15.39 -30.52 3.50
N SER A 42 -16.39 -29.67 3.77
CA SER A 42 -17.80 -30.06 3.63
C SER A 42 -18.66 -28.82 3.37
N THR A 43 -19.39 -28.90 2.26
CA THR A 43 -20.46 -28.03 1.82
C THR A 43 -21.66 -28.17 2.74
N SER A 44 -21.93 -27.14 3.55
CA SER A 44 -23.27 -26.92 4.13
C SER A 44 -23.37 -25.50 4.69
N HIS A 45 -24.31 -24.74 4.14
CA HIS A 45 -25.02 -23.60 4.75
C HIS A 45 -24.21 -22.74 5.75
N LEU A 46 -23.63 -21.64 5.25
CA LEU A 46 -23.30 -20.50 6.10
C LEU A 46 -24.42 -19.47 6.01
N ASP A 47 -25.28 -19.53 7.02
CA ASP A 47 -26.22 -18.48 7.37
C ASP A 47 -25.53 -17.12 7.38
N THR A 48 -26.08 -16.22 6.58
CA THR A 48 -25.80 -14.78 6.57
C THR A 48 -26.43 -14.13 7.80
N SER A 49 -25.91 -14.46 8.99
CA SER A 49 -26.28 -13.75 10.22
C SER A 49 -25.20 -13.89 11.29
N ASN A 50 -24.15 -13.09 11.18
CA ASN A 50 -23.37 -12.71 12.37
C ASN A 50 -23.82 -11.30 12.80
N PRO A 51 -24.68 -11.16 13.83
CA PRO A 51 -25.21 -9.87 14.29
C PRO A 51 -24.20 -9.07 15.16
N LEU A 52 -22.97 -9.57 15.32
CA LEU A 52 -22.03 -9.11 16.35
C LEU A 52 -21.40 -7.73 16.09
N GLU A 53 -21.48 -7.19 14.86
CA GLU A 53 -21.12 -5.78 14.61
C GLU A 53 -22.25 -4.80 14.93
N CYS A 54 -23.47 -5.29 15.22
CA CYS A 54 -24.63 -4.45 15.56
C CYS A 54 -24.74 -4.15 17.06
N ASP A 55 -24.13 -4.97 17.93
CA ASP A 55 -24.25 -4.82 19.39
C ASP A 55 -23.48 -3.61 19.95
N ILE A 56 -22.30 -3.31 19.40
CA ILE A 56 -21.51 -2.12 19.78
C ILE A 56 -22.24 -0.83 19.38
N VAL A 57 -23.02 -0.89 18.30
CA VAL A 57 -23.74 0.26 17.73
C VAL A 57 -25.01 0.58 18.53
N GLN A 58 -25.67 -0.43 19.12
CA GLN A 58 -26.76 -0.20 20.07
C GLN A 58 -26.25 0.36 21.41
N GLN A 59 -25.04 0.01 21.84
CA GLN A 59 -24.44 0.51 23.09
C GLN A 59 -24.16 2.01 23.07
N ALA A 60 -23.57 2.54 21.99
CA ALA A 60 -23.35 3.99 21.85
C ALA A 60 -24.68 4.77 21.87
N SER A 61 -25.77 4.19 21.35
CA SER A 61 -27.10 4.81 21.40
C SER A 61 -27.73 4.82 22.80
N LYS A 62 -27.29 3.95 23.72
CA LYS A 62 -27.76 3.90 25.11
C LYS A 62 -26.95 4.82 26.04
N GLU A 63 -25.66 5.01 25.75
CA GLU A 63 -24.75 5.86 26.54
C GLU A 63 -24.80 7.35 26.15
N ASP A 64 -25.21 7.69 24.91
CA ASP A 64 -25.39 9.08 24.48
C ASP A 64 -26.61 9.76 25.12
N VAL A 65 -27.54 8.98 25.69
CA VAL A 65 -28.87 9.46 26.08
C VAL A 65 -28.89 10.39 27.32
N PRO A 66 -28.08 10.17 28.38
CA PRO A 66 -28.20 10.95 29.62
C PRO A 66 -27.83 12.42 29.42
N TRP A 67 -26.69 12.73 28.81
CA TRP A 67 -26.21 14.11 28.67
C TRP A 67 -26.98 14.89 27.60
N ILE A 68 -27.47 14.22 26.55
CA ILE A 68 -28.36 14.83 25.54
C ILE A 68 -29.69 15.22 26.19
N ARG A 69 -30.24 14.38 27.08
CA ARG A 69 -31.44 14.76 27.86
C ARG A 69 -31.14 15.94 28.78
N THR A 70 -29.99 15.96 29.45
CA THR A 70 -29.60 17.09 30.32
C THR A 70 -29.46 18.39 29.53
N LEU A 71 -28.83 18.37 28.35
CA LEU A 71 -28.74 19.53 27.46
C LEU A 71 -30.12 19.96 26.97
N SER A 72 -30.98 19.01 26.58
CA SER A 72 -32.35 19.29 26.15
C SER A 72 -33.25 19.82 27.29
N GLN A 73 -32.92 19.54 28.54
CA GLN A 73 -33.60 20.15 29.70
C GLN A 73 -33.05 21.55 29.97
N LYS A 74 -31.75 21.78 29.81
CA LYS A 74 -31.10 23.10 29.95
C LYS A 74 -31.54 24.11 28.89
N THR A 75 -32.01 23.68 27.73
CA THR A 75 -32.67 24.59 26.76
C THR A 75 -33.97 25.20 27.29
N HIS A 76 -34.57 24.61 28.33
CA HIS A 76 -35.75 25.14 29.00
C HIS A 76 -35.39 25.94 30.28
N SER A 77 -34.10 26.12 30.58
CA SER A 77 -33.61 26.95 31.69
C SER A 77 -34.05 28.41 31.55
N GLN A 78 -34.28 29.11 32.67
CA GLN A 78 -34.60 30.55 32.68
C GLN A 78 -33.39 31.42 32.32
N ASN A 79 -32.18 30.87 32.37
CA ASN A 79 -30.96 31.57 31.98
C ASN A 79 -30.79 31.57 30.45
N ASN A 80 -30.92 32.74 29.82
CA ASN A 80 -30.85 32.89 28.37
C ASN A 80 -29.49 32.45 27.79
N GLU A 81 -28.39 32.71 28.50
CA GLU A 81 -27.05 32.35 28.02
C GLU A 81 -26.85 30.83 27.97
N GLU A 82 -27.28 30.12 29.02
CA GLU A 82 -27.21 28.66 29.07
C GLU A 82 -28.11 28.00 28.04
N ARG A 83 -29.28 28.59 27.77
CA ARG A 83 -30.21 28.13 26.74
C ARG A 83 -29.55 28.19 25.35
N GLU A 84 -28.99 29.35 24.98
CA GLU A 84 -28.36 29.53 23.67
C GLU A 84 -27.15 28.62 23.46
N VAL A 85 -26.32 28.44 24.49
CA VAL A 85 -25.17 27.53 24.45
C VAL A 85 -25.64 26.08 24.28
N SER A 86 -26.64 25.65 25.04
CA SER A 86 -27.21 24.29 24.95
C SER A 86 -27.84 24.04 23.57
N ASP A 87 -28.60 25.01 23.02
CA ASP A 87 -29.20 24.94 21.69
C ASP A 87 -28.16 24.87 20.57
N ARG A 88 -27.05 25.60 20.71
CA ARG A 88 -25.94 25.57 19.74
C ARG A 88 -25.24 24.22 19.75
N ILE A 89 -25.00 23.66 20.93
CA ILE A 89 -24.38 22.34 21.10
C ILE A 89 -25.29 21.26 20.51
N LEU A 90 -26.60 21.30 20.78
CA LEU A 90 -27.57 20.34 20.24
C LEU A 90 -27.63 20.40 18.71
N ARG A 91 -27.68 21.59 18.12
CA ARG A 91 -27.65 21.74 16.65
C ARG A 91 -26.37 21.18 16.04
N ARG A 92 -25.21 21.42 16.67
CA ARG A 92 -23.92 20.87 16.21
C ARG A 92 -23.89 19.35 16.33
N TYR A 93 -24.38 18.79 17.43
CA TYR A 93 -24.49 17.34 17.63
C TYR A 93 -25.42 16.70 16.59
N GLN A 94 -26.60 17.27 16.34
CA GLN A 94 -27.54 16.77 15.33
C GLN A 94 -26.92 16.81 13.91
N SER A 95 -26.21 17.89 13.58
CA SER A 95 -25.48 18.01 12.32
C SER A 95 -24.41 16.92 12.19
N LEU A 96 -23.56 16.73 13.20
CA LEU A 96 -22.54 15.68 13.24
C LEU A 96 -23.16 14.28 13.11
N ARG A 97 -24.24 14.01 13.83
CA ARG A 97 -24.98 12.74 13.74
C ARG A 97 -25.51 12.49 12.34
N SER A 98 -26.02 13.52 11.65
CA SER A 98 -26.48 13.41 10.26
C SER A 98 -25.33 13.10 9.29
N ILE A 99 -24.14 13.71 9.50
CA ILE A 99 -22.94 13.47 8.68
C ILE A 99 -22.44 12.04 8.91
N ILE A 100 -22.37 11.59 10.17
CA ILE A 100 -21.97 10.23 10.52
C ILE A 100 -22.93 9.21 9.89
N ALA A 101 -24.24 9.47 9.92
CA ALA A 101 -25.23 8.61 9.25
C ALA A 101 -25.00 8.52 7.73
N LYS A 102 -24.74 9.65 7.07
CA LYS A 102 -24.41 9.69 5.63
C LYS A 102 -23.11 8.93 5.31
N LEU A 103 -22.09 9.06 6.14
CA LEU A 103 -20.83 8.32 5.97
C LEU A 103 -21.06 6.82 6.14
N ARG A 104 -21.81 6.39 7.17
CA ARG A 104 -22.16 4.98 7.38
C ARG A 104 -22.94 4.39 6.20
N GLU A 105 -23.85 5.16 5.61
CA GLU A 105 -24.57 4.74 4.41
C GLU A 105 -23.63 4.57 3.21
N LYS A 106 -22.69 5.50 3.00
CA LYS A 106 -21.67 5.36 1.96
C LYS A 106 -20.80 4.13 2.18
N TRP A 107 -20.38 3.86 3.42
CA TRP A 107 -19.61 2.67 3.77
C TRP A 107 -20.39 1.38 3.50
N ARG A 108 -21.68 1.33 3.83
CA ARG A 108 -22.53 0.17 3.50
C ARG A 108 -22.66 -0.06 2.00
N LYS A 109 -22.81 1.01 1.21
CA LYS A 109 -22.86 0.92 -0.25
C LYS A 109 -21.55 0.39 -0.84
N LEU A 110 -20.42 0.92 -0.40
CA LEU A 110 -19.10 0.45 -0.84
C LEU A 110 -18.84 -1.00 -0.43
N ALA A 111 -19.28 -1.40 0.77
CA ALA A 111 -19.17 -2.78 1.22
C ALA A 111 -20.03 -3.74 0.37
N ALA A 112 -21.25 -3.34 0.02
CA ALA A 112 -22.12 -4.11 -0.86
C ALA A 112 -21.58 -4.22 -2.29
N GLU A 113 -21.02 -3.12 -2.82
CA GLU A 113 -20.36 -3.11 -4.13
C GLU A 113 -19.13 -4.02 -4.14
N ALA A 114 -18.30 -3.96 -3.09
CA ALA A 114 -17.14 -4.83 -2.95
C ALA A 114 -17.53 -6.32 -2.87
N ALA A 115 -18.61 -6.65 -2.16
CA ALA A 115 -19.15 -8.02 -2.12
C ALA A 115 -19.62 -8.46 -3.51
N SER A 116 -20.40 -7.63 -4.22
CA SER A 116 -20.86 -7.92 -5.58
C SER A 116 -19.70 -8.14 -6.57
N ILE A 117 -18.65 -7.31 -6.50
CA ILE A 117 -17.46 -7.49 -7.34
C ILE A 117 -16.74 -8.79 -7.01
N ASN A 118 -16.68 -9.17 -5.73
CA ASN A 118 -16.07 -10.43 -5.32
C ASN A 118 -16.83 -11.63 -5.87
N ASP A 119 -18.17 -11.62 -5.78
CA ASP A 119 -19.02 -12.69 -6.32
C ASP A 119 -18.86 -12.83 -7.85
N ASP A 120 -18.77 -11.70 -8.57
CA ASP A 120 -18.53 -11.70 -10.03
C ASP A 120 -17.13 -12.26 -10.39
N VAL A 121 -16.12 -11.99 -9.58
CA VAL A 121 -14.76 -12.52 -9.77
C VAL A 121 -14.74 -14.02 -9.49
N GLU A 122 -15.37 -14.47 -8.40
CA GLU A 122 -15.47 -15.90 -8.07
C GLU A 122 -16.18 -16.66 -9.18
N LYS A 123 -17.32 -16.16 -9.66
CA LYS A 123 -18.02 -16.78 -10.79
C LYS A 123 -17.18 -16.87 -12.06
N LYS A 124 -16.43 -15.81 -12.40
CA LYS A 124 -15.51 -15.84 -13.57
C LYS A 124 -14.39 -16.85 -13.39
N LEU A 125 -13.88 -17.03 -12.18
CA LEU A 125 -12.87 -18.03 -11.88
C LEU A 125 -13.45 -19.45 -12.03
N GLU A 126 -14.65 -19.70 -11.52
CA GLU A 126 -15.34 -21.00 -11.69
C GLU A 126 -15.58 -21.32 -13.18
N GLU A 127 -16.00 -20.34 -13.98
CA GLU A 127 -16.16 -20.50 -15.42
C GLU A 127 -14.84 -20.87 -16.10
N GLN A 128 -13.75 -20.15 -15.79
CA GLN A 128 -12.40 -20.43 -16.32
C GLN A 128 -11.87 -21.80 -15.89
N GLU A 129 -12.09 -22.20 -14.65
CA GLU A 129 -11.73 -23.53 -14.16
C GLU A 129 -12.48 -24.62 -14.91
N SER A 130 -13.80 -24.45 -15.09
CA SER A 130 -14.63 -25.41 -15.83
C SER A 130 -14.20 -25.56 -17.30
N ASP A 131 -13.82 -24.46 -17.96
CA ASP A 131 -13.35 -24.48 -19.34
C ASP A 131 -11.95 -25.09 -19.46
N TRP A 132 -11.09 -24.83 -18.48
CA TRP A 132 -9.78 -25.47 -18.40
C TRP A 132 -9.91 -26.98 -18.20
N GLU A 133 -10.80 -27.44 -17.31
CA GLU A 133 -11.07 -28.86 -17.10
C GLU A 133 -11.58 -29.55 -18.37
N LYS A 134 -12.55 -28.94 -19.09
CA LYS A 134 -13.03 -29.48 -20.38
C LYS A 134 -11.88 -29.60 -21.38
N LYS A 135 -11.02 -28.58 -21.48
CA LYS A 135 -9.86 -28.60 -22.39
C LYS A 135 -8.87 -29.69 -22.02
N MET A 136 -8.65 -29.93 -20.72
CA MET A 136 -7.76 -30.99 -20.24
C MET A 136 -8.35 -32.39 -20.49
N LYS A 137 -9.66 -32.58 -20.31
CA LYS A 137 -10.36 -33.82 -20.67
C LYS A 137 -10.21 -34.14 -22.17
N MET A 138 -10.48 -33.17 -23.05
CA MET A 138 -10.32 -33.34 -24.50
C MET A 138 -8.88 -33.70 -24.90
N LYS A 139 -7.88 -33.06 -24.27
CA LYS A 139 -6.47 -33.42 -24.48
C LYS A 139 -6.15 -34.82 -23.96
N GLY A 140 -6.70 -35.20 -22.82
CA GLY A 140 -6.58 -36.56 -22.26
C GLY A 140 -7.12 -37.62 -23.22
N GLU A 141 -8.32 -37.43 -23.73
CA GLU A 141 -8.93 -38.32 -24.73
C GLU A 141 -8.11 -38.39 -26.02
N GLN A 142 -7.56 -37.27 -26.50
CA GLN A 142 -6.69 -37.25 -27.67
C GLN A 142 -5.39 -38.05 -27.44
N ILE A 143 -4.79 -37.92 -26.24
CA ILE A 143 -3.61 -38.70 -25.86
C ILE A 143 -3.96 -40.19 -25.78
N GLU A 144 -5.10 -40.56 -25.22
CA GLU A 144 -5.55 -41.96 -25.15
C GLU A 144 -5.78 -42.54 -26.55
N ARG A 145 -6.40 -41.79 -27.48
CA ARG A 145 -6.55 -42.23 -28.88
C ARG A 145 -5.20 -42.43 -29.56
N LEU A 146 -4.26 -41.51 -29.40
CA LEU A 146 -2.92 -41.63 -29.96
C LEU A 146 -2.18 -42.86 -29.37
N LYS A 147 -2.32 -43.12 -28.07
CA LYS A 147 -1.76 -44.32 -27.43
C LYS A 147 -2.40 -45.60 -27.94
N ALA A 148 -3.71 -45.62 -28.19
CA ALA A 148 -4.40 -46.79 -28.75
C ALA A 148 -3.92 -47.09 -30.18
N ILE A 149 -3.77 -46.06 -31.03
CA ILE A 149 -3.20 -46.21 -32.38
C ILE A 149 -1.77 -46.77 -32.32
N LEU A 150 -0.96 -46.28 -31.38
CA LEU A 150 0.41 -46.78 -31.19
C LEU A 150 0.42 -48.25 -30.70
N ALA A 151 -0.53 -48.64 -29.86
CA ALA A 151 -0.63 -50.00 -29.31
C ALA A 151 -1.24 -51.02 -30.29
N GLU A 152 -2.13 -50.59 -31.18
CA GLU A 152 -2.82 -51.45 -32.15
C GLU A 152 -2.04 -51.68 -33.45
N SER A 153 -0.89 -51.02 -33.67
CA SER A 153 -0.01 -51.28 -34.82
C SER A 153 0.83 -52.54 -34.60
N PRO A 154 0.47 -53.71 -35.16
CA PRO A 154 1.19 -54.95 -34.96
C PRO A 154 2.20 -55.11 -36.10
N CYS A 155 3.49 -55.07 -35.76
CA CYS A 155 4.57 -55.74 -36.48
C CYS A 155 4.57 -55.58 -38.02
N VAL A 156 5.08 -54.45 -38.53
CA VAL A 156 5.62 -54.40 -39.90
C VAL A 156 7.13 -54.60 -39.82
N SER A 157 7.59 -55.68 -40.45
CA SER A 157 8.98 -56.13 -40.57
C SER A 157 9.89 -55.06 -41.21
N PRO A 158 11.24 -55.20 -41.09
CA PRO A 158 12.17 -54.08 -41.09
C PRO A 158 12.37 -53.50 -42.49
N SER A 159 11.66 -52.41 -42.76
CA SER A 159 12.10 -51.37 -43.71
C SER A 159 12.10 -49.98 -43.06
N ALA A 160 11.98 -49.94 -41.73
CA ALA A 160 11.67 -48.77 -40.92
C ALA A 160 12.89 -48.17 -40.18
N SER A 161 14.08 -48.18 -40.79
CA SER A 161 15.27 -47.53 -40.19
C SER A 161 15.17 -46.00 -40.12
N LEU A 162 14.09 -45.41 -40.66
CA LEU A 162 13.79 -43.98 -40.58
C LEU A 162 12.83 -43.62 -39.43
N ASP A 163 11.97 -44.54 -38.97
CA ASP A 163 10.96 -44.26 -37.94
C ASP A 163 11.38 -44.69 -36.53
N GLU A 164 12.18 -45.76 -36.37
CA GLU A 164 12.74 -46.11 -35.04
C GLU A 164 13.69 -45.02 -34.52
N ASN A 165 14.47 -44.41 -35.42
CA ASN A 165 15.32 -43.27 -35.05
C ASN A 165 14.50 -42.04 -34.63
N GLN A 166 13.32 -41.82 -35.23
CA GLN A 166 12.43 -40.72 -34.81
C GLN A 166 11.78 -40.99 -33.45
N LEU A 167 11.35 -42.23 -33.19
CA LEU A 167 10.80 -42.62 -31.88
C LEU A 167 11.86 -42.55 -30.79
N ASP A 168 13.10 -42.97 -31.05
CA ASP A 168 14.21 -42.86 -30.10
C ASP A 168 14.64 -41.40 -29.87
N GLU A 169 14.59 -40.55 -30.90
CA GLU A 169 14.77 -39.10 -30.75
C GLU A 169 13.63 -38.46 -29.96
N GLU A 170 12.39 -38.87 -30.17
CA GLU A 170 11.24 -38.35 -29.43
C GLU A 170 11.27 -38.81 -27.96
N ILE A 171 11.63 -40.07 -27.69
CA ILE A 171 11.83 -40.58 -26.32
C ILE A 171 12.97 -39.81 -25.63
N LYS A 172 14.09 -39.55 -26.31
CA LYS A 172 15.17 -38.72 -25.76
C LYS A 172 14.71 -37.29 -25.51
N ALA A 173 13.97 -36.69 -26.44
CA ALA A 173 13.43 -35.34 -26.27
C ALA A 173 12.46 -35.25 -25.09
N LEU A 174 11.60 -36.27 -24.91
CA LEU A 174 10.69 -36.36 -23.77
C LEU A 174 11.44 -36.59 -22.45
N GLN A 175 12.48 -37.41 -22.43
CA GLN A 175 13.34 -37.60 -21.25
C GLN A 175 14.08 -36.32 -20.87
N GLU A 176 14.61 -35.58 -21.85
CA GLU A 176 15.27 -34.30 -21.62
C GLU A 176 14.27 -33.24 -21.14
N ALA A 177 13.06 -33.19 -21.71
CA ALA A 177 11.99 -32.31 -21.24
C ALA A 177 11.56 -32.63 -19.80
N ASN A 178 11.57 -33.92 -19.42
CA ASN A 178 11.23 -34.35 -18.06
C ASN A 178 12.33 -33.99 -17.05
N LEU A 179 13.60 -34.13 -17.44
CA LEU A 179 14.74 -33.67 -16.63
C LEU A 179 14.72 -32.16 -16.42
N ARG A 180 14.39 -31.38 -17.48
CA ARG A 180 14.21 -29.92 -17.36
C ARG A 180 13.09 -29.57 -16.39
N ARG A 181 11.93 -30.22 -16.49
CA ARG A 181 10.83 -30.04 -15.54
C ARG A 181 11.20 -30.40 -14.10
N GLN A 182 11.98 -31.47 -13.89
CA GLN A 182 12.48 -31.79 -12.56
C GLN A 182 13.40 -30.70 -12.03
N SER A 183 14.33 -30.18 -12.84
CA SER A 183 15.17 -29.06 -12.42
C SER A 183 14.33 -27.83 -12.04
N GLU A 184 13.33 -27.48 -12.87
CA GLU A 184 12.41 -26.37 -12.60
C GLU A 184 11.63 -26.57 -11.30
N LEU A 185 11.17 -27.80 -11.00
CA LEU A 185 10.50 -28.12 -9.74
C LEU A 185 11.42 -27.93 -8.53
N TRP A 186 12.69 -28.31 -8.64
CA TRP A 186 13.68 -28.12 -7.57
C TRP A 186 13.97 -26.63 -7.33
N ASP A 187 14.06 -25.83 -8.39
CA ASP A 187 14.23 -24.38 -8.28
C ASP A 187 13.00 -23.69 -7.69
N LEU A 188 11.79 -24.12 -8.08
CA LEU A 188 10.54 -23.66 -7.47
C LEU A 188 10.48 -24.01 -5.98
N GLU A 189 10.89 -25.21 -5.59
CA GLU A 189 10.97 -25.57 -4.16
C GLU A 189 11.98 -24.71 -3.40
N ALA A 190 13.15 -24.42 -3.99
CA ALA A 190 14.17 -23.57 -3.38
C ALA A 190 13.67 -22.13 -3.20
N THR A 191 12.98 -21.57 -4.20
CA THR A 191 12.38 -20.23 -4.11
C THR A 191 11.26 -20.19 -3.08
N ILE A 192 10.40 -21.21 -3.00
CA ILE A 192 9.37 -21.32 -1.96
C ILE A 192 10.00 -21.37 -0.56
N LYS A 193 11.07 -22.14 -0.37
CA LYS A 193 11.80 -22.18 0.91
C LYS A 193 12.38 -20.81 1.25
N SER A 194 13.01 -20.13 0.28
CA SER A 194 13.55 -18.78 0.44
C SER A 194 12.47 -17.76 0.85
N VAL A 195 11.36 -17.70 0.12
CA VAL A 195 10.23 -16.80 0.44
C VAL A 195 9.62 -17.10 1.81
N LYS A 196 9.50 -18.38 2.20
CA LYS A 196 9.03 -18.76 3.53
C LYS A 196 9.98 -18.24 4.63
N THR A 197 11.30 -18.38 4.44
CA THR A 197 12.28 -17.86 5.40
C THR A 197 12.28 -16.34 5.47
N ASP A 198 12.12 -15.63 4.35
CA ASP A 198 12.08 -14.17 4.32
C ASP A 198 10.80 -13.64 4.99
N ARG A 199 9.65 -14.26 4.73
CA ARG A 199 8.39 -13.96 5.45
C ARG A 199 8.52 -14.18 6.95
N GLN A 200 9.21 -15.23 7.38
CA GLN A 200 9.45 -15.51 8.80
C GLN A 200 10.38 -14.45 9.44
N CYS A 201 11.43 -14.04 8.73
CA CYS A 201 12.32 -12.97 9.16
C CYS A 201 11.59 -11.62 9.25
N LYS A 202 10.72 -11.32 8.30
CA LYS A 202 9.91 -10.09 8.30
C LYS A 202 8.95 -10.06 9.50
N ARG A 203 8.25 -11.16 9.77
CA ARG A 203 7.40 -11.29 10.97
C ARG A 203 8.18 -11.11 12.27
N LYS A 204 9.40 -11.67 12.37
CA LYS A 204 10.26 -11.47 13.55
C LYS A 204 10.67 -9.99 13.72
N ARG A 205 10.95 -9.28 12.63
CA ARG A 205 11.27 -7.84 12.66
C ARG A 205 10.07 -7.01 13.10
N GLU A 206 8.90 -7.24 12.51
CA GLU A 206 7.66 -6.55 12.85
C GLU A 206 7.27 -6.80 14.33
N ASN A 207 7.47 -8.01 14.83
CA ASN A 207 7.20 -8.34 16.24
C ASN A 207 8.20 -7.66 17.21
N LEU A 208 9.48 -7.58 16.84
CA LEU A 208 10.47 -6.81 17.60
C LEU A 208 10.15 -5.32 17.60
N GLU A 209 9.73 -4.77 16.47
CA GLU A 209 9.34 -3.36 16.34
C GLU A 209 8.08 -3.04 17.16
N ALA A 210 7.10 -3.95 17.18
CA ALA A 210 5.91 -3.84 18.01
C ALA A 210 6.24 -3.91 19.52
N LEU A 211 7.18 -4.76 19.93
CA LEU A 211 7.67 -4.82 21.31
C LEU A 211 8.41 -3.53 21.71
N LEU A 212 9.17 -2.93 20.80
CA LEU A 212 9.84 -1.64 21.02
C LEU A 212 8.85 -0.48 21.13
N ALA A 213 7.76 -0.49 20.36
CA ALA A 213 6.74 0.55 20.38
C ALA A 213 5.78 0.45 21.59
N SER A 214 5.70 -0.70 22.25
CA SER A 214 4.71 -0.97 23.31
C SER A 214 5.26 -0.93 24.74
N SER A 215 6.56 -0.71 24.94
CA SER A 215 7.16 -0.67 26.29
C SER A 215 7.29 0.78 26.81
N PRO A 216 6.55 1.19 27.87
CA PRO A 216 6.59 2.55 28.40
C PRO A 216 7.46 2.69 29.67
N SER A 217 8.45 1.82 29.89
CA SER A 217 9.32 1.86 31.08
C SER A 217 10.74 2.31 30.75
N MET A 218 11.17 3.45 31.32
CA MET A 218 12.49 4.05 31.13
C MET A 218 13.67 3.18 31.61
N GLN A 219 13.44 2.03 32.25
CA GLN A 219 14.51 1.11 32.68
C GLN A 219 14.95 0.13 31.57
N ALA A 220 14.13 -0.10 30.54
CA ALA A 220 14.44 -1.02 29.44
C ALA A 220 15.40 -0.42 28.38
N HIS A 221 15.81 0.84 28.55
CA HIS A 221 16.57 1.57 27.52
C HIS A 221 18.02 1.13 27.37
N GLU A 222 18.64 0.49 28.37
CA GLU A 222 20.05 0.11 28.27
C GLU A 222 20.26 -1.18 27.45
N ASP A 223 19.45 -2.20 27.69
CA ASP A 223 19.53 -3.45 26.92
C ASP A 223 19.03 -3.26 25.49
N VAL A 224 18.02 -2.42 25.27
CA VAL A 224 17.57 -2.03 23.93
C VAL A 224 18.64 -1.20 23.20
N ARG A 225 19.35 -0.31 23.88
CA ARG A 225 20.49 0.43 23.28
C ARG A 225 21.62 -0.52 22.92
N LYS A 226 21.97 -1.47 23.80
CA LYS A 226 22.97 -2.51 23.50
C LYS A 226 22.56 -3.34 22.30
N LEU A 227 21.30 -3.78 22.23
CA LEU A 227 20.76 -4.50 21.08
C LEU A 227 20.75 -3.66 19.80
N CYS A 228 20.42 -2.37 19.86
CA CYS A 228 20.50 -1.48 18.69
C CYS A 228 21.94 -1.26 18.22
N VAL A 229 22.90 -1.17 19.14
CA VAL A 229 24.33 -1.09 18.81
C VAL A 229 24.82 -2.40 18.19
N GLU A 230 24.42 -3.54 18.75
CA GLU A 230 24.75 -4.87 18.24
C GLU A 230 24.11 -5.13 16.87
N LEU A 231 22.87 -4.68 16.66
CA LEU A 231 22.18 -4.81 15.37
C LEU A 231 22.81 -3.89 14.31
N LYS A 232 23.30 -2.70 14.70
CA LYS A 232 24.11 -1.84 13.84
C LYS A 232 25.45 -2.49 13.48
N THR A 233 26.15 -3.11 14.42
CA THR A 233 27.44 -3.78 14.14
C THR A 233 27.26 -5.05 13.30
N MET A 234 26.16 -5.78 13.49
CA MET A 234 25.81 -6.92 12.64
C MET A 234 25.44 -6.50 11.22
N LEU A 235 24.73 -5.38 11.04
CA LEU A 235 24.44 -4.82 9.72
C LEU A 235 25.71 -4.35 8.99
N THR A 236 26.66 -3.73 9.69
CA THR A 236 27.95 -3.33 9.07
C THR A 236 28.82 -4.55 8.74
N ARG A 237 28.84 -5.57 9.59
CA ARG A 237 29.51 -6.86 9.31
C ARG A 237 28.91 -7.57 8.10
N LYS A 238 27.57 -7.61 7.99
CA LYS A 238 26.88 -8.17 6.82
C LYS A 238 27.27 -7.43 5.54
N LYS A 239 27.20 -6.09 5.55
CA LYS A 239 27.58 -5.24 4.40
C LYS A 239 29.05 -5.43 4.00
N HIS A 240 29.93 -5.71 4.97
CA HIS A 240 31.32 -6.04 4.71
C HIS A 240 31.50 -7.45 4.11
N HIS A 241 30.71 -8.44 4.55
CA HIS A 241 30.70 -9.78 3.95
C HIS A 241 30.18 -9.76 2.50
N GLU A 242 29.09 -9.03 2.25
CA GLU A 242 28.49 -8.85 0.93
C GLU A 242 29.50 -8.23 -0.06
N ARG A 243 30.20 -7.17 0.38
CA ARG A 243 31.33 -6.58 -0.39
C ARG A 243 32.55 -7.49 -0.55
N ARG A 244 32.77 -8.45 0.35
CA ARG A 244 33.84 -9.46 0.20
C ARG A 244 33.45 -10.51 -0.84
N ILE A 245 32.18 -10.92 -0.86
CA ILE A 245 31.63 -11.88 -1.82
C ILE A 245 31.69 -11.30 -3.24
N GLU A 246 31.22 -10.05 -3.43
CA GLU A 246 31.31 -9.34 -4.71
C GLU A 246 32.77 -9.27 -5.22
N ARG A 247 33.74 -8.97 -4.36
CA ARG A 247 35.16 -8.94 -4.75
C ARG A 247 35.75 -10.33 -5.03
N SER A 248 35.28 -11.38 -4.34
CA SER A 248 35.75 -12.75 -4.62
C SER A 248 35.17 -13.31 -5.92
N GLU A 249 33.96 -12.89 -6.31
CA GLU A 249 33.35 -13.28 -7.59
C GLU A 249 34.01 -12.57 -8.79
N GLU A 250 34.53 -11.36 -8.59
CA GLU A 250 35.24 -10.60 -9.63
C GLU A 250 36.64 -11.18 -9.96
N VAL A 251 37.29 -11.85 -9.01
CA VAL A 251 38.62 -12.47 -9.21
C VAL A 251 38.56 -13.84 -9.91
N SER A 252 37.38 -14.47 -10.01
CA SER A 252 37.21 -15.79 -10.64
C SER A 252 36.94 -15.75 -12.15
N ARG A 253 36.82 -14.56 -12.77
CA ARG A 253 36.51 -14.43 -14.20
C ARG A 253 37.78 -14.24 -15.04
N LYS A 254 38.55 -15.32 -15.25
CA LYS A 254 39.39 -15.47 -16.47
C LYS A 254 38.67 -16.39 -17.47
N PRO A 255 38.72 -16.10 -18.78
CA PRO A 255 37.80 -16.71 -19.75
C PRO A 255 38.38 -18.00 -20.34
N VAL A 256 37.55 -19.04 -20.45
CA VAL A 256 37.79 -20.17 -21.34
C VAL A 256 36.57 -20.36 -22.24
N GLY A 257 36.80 -20.12 -23.53
CA GLY A 257 36.31 -20.90 -24.66
C GLY A 257 34.81 -21.14 -24.85
N ASN A 258 34.22 -20.35 -25.76
CA ASN A 258 33.21 -20.69 -26.77
C ASN A 258 32.11 -21.72 -26.44
N THR A 259 30.85 -21.26 -26.43
CA THR A 259 29.76 -21.81 -27.28
C THR A 259 28.58 -20.83 -27.29
N ALA A 260 28.02 -20.66 -28.49
CA ALA A 260 26.95 -19.73 -28.78
C ALA A 260 25.57 -20.28 -28.37
N SER A 261 24.67 -19.33 -28.07
CA SER A 261 23.21 -19.40 -28.24
C SER A 261 22.45 -20.59 -27.64
N THR A 262 21.88 -20.39 -26.45
CA THR A 262 20.42 -20.48 -26.15
C THR A 262 20.21 -20.23 -24.65
N LYS A 263 20.12 -18.95 -24.25
CA LYS A 263 19.79 -18.49 -22.89
C LYS A 263 18.53 -17.61 -22.95
N ILE A 264 17.38 -18.20 -23.25
CA ILE A 264 16.17 -17.41 -23.61
C ILE A 264 14.98 -17.63 -22.66
N SER A 265 14.98 -18.63 -21.76
CA SER A 265 13.77 -18.93 -20.96
C SER A 265 13.81 -18.44 -19.51
N ASP A 266 14.92 -18.58 -18.78
CA ASP A 266 15.02 -18.11 -17.37
C ASP A 266 15.10 -16.59 -17.24
N SER A 267 15.40 -15.91 -18.35
CA SER A 267 15.36 -14.46 -18.42
C SER A 267 13.93 -13.94 -18.38
N CYS A 268 12.89 -14.72 -18.68
CA CYS A 268 11.53 -14.20 -18.85
C CYS A 268 10.82 -13.82 -17.54
N SER A 269 11.04 -14.53 -16.42
CA SER A 269 10.36 -14.21 -15.15
C SER A 269 11.04 -13.05 -14.41
N GLU A 270 12.38 -13.04 -14.36
CA GLU A 270 13.16 -11.89 -13.91
C GLU A 270 12.96 -10.68 -14.84
N LEU A 271 12.90 -10.87 -16.17
CA LEU A 271 12.50 -9.82 -17.08
C LEU A 271 11.08 -9.36 -16.80
N THR A 272 10.10 -10.19 -16.44
CA THR A 272 8.76 -9.68 -16.12
C THR A 272 8.70 -8.89 -14.81
N VAL A 273 9.46 -9.26 -13.78
CA VAL A 273 9.54 -8.47 -12.54
C VAL A 273 10.32 -7.17 -12.76
N VAL A 274 11.42 -7.23 -13.50
CA VAL A 274 12.20 -6.05 -13.90
C VAL A 274 11.40 -5.19 -14.86
N ARG A 275 10.66 -5.76 -15.81
CA ARG A 275 9.80 -5.08 -16.80
C ARG A 275 8.57 -4.47 -16.14
N THR A 276 7.93 -5.12 -15.17
CA THR A 276 6.85 -4.50 -14.39
C THR A 276 7.39 -3.40 -13.47
N GLY A 277 8.60 -3.56 -12.92
CA GLY A 277 9.32 -2.50 -12.22
C GLY A 277 9.69 -1.32 -13.14
N LEU A 278 10.12 -1.60 -14.37
CA LEU A 278 10.42 -0.64 -15.42
C LEU A 278 9.16 0.03 -15.94
N GLU A 279 8.04 -0.70 -16.08
CA GLU A 279 6.73 -0.20 -16.48
C GLU A 279 6.15 0.74 -15.41
N LYS A 280 6.34 0.42 -14.13
CA LYS A 280 5.99 1.33 -13.03
C LYS A 280 6.85 2.59 -13.06
N LYS A 281 8.17 2.45 -13.22
CA LYS A 281 9.09 3.60 -13.30
C LYS A 281 8.87 4.42 -14.58
N THR A 282 8.56 3.80 -15.71
CA THR A 282 8.23 4.49 -16.97
C THR A 282 6.86 5.15 -16.91
N LYS A 283 5.87 4.59 -16.22
CA LYS A 283 4.62 5.30 -15.92
C LYS A 283 4.85 6.52 -15.02
N ILE A 284 5.70 6.40 -14.00
CA ILE A 284 6.09 7.54 -13.17
C ILE A 284 6.84 8.59 -14.01
N LEU A 285 7.77 8.17 -14.85
CA LEU A 285 8.51 9.05 -15.76
C LEU A 285 7.63 9.68 -16.82
N GLU A 286 6.68 8.97 -17.40
CA GLU A 286 5.76 9.51 -18.41
C GLU A 286 4.76 10.45 -17.75
N ASN A 287 4.30 10.16 -16.53
CA ASN A 287 3.53 11.12 -15.73
C ASN A 287 4.36 12.36 -15.39
N LEU A 288 5.62 12.22 -14.99
CA LEU A 288 6.53 13.35 -14.78
C LEU A 288 6.77 14.12 -16.07
N LYS A 289 6.97 13.44 -17.19
CA LYS A 289 7.19 14.04 -18.51
C LYS A 289 5.93 14.76 -19.00
N CYS A 290 4.74 14.20 -18.79
CA CYS A 290 3.46 14.86 -19.09
C CYS A 290 3.22 16.05 -18.17
N ARG A 291 3.58 15.98 -16.89
CA ARG A 291 3.54 17.12 -15.96
C ARG A 291 4.53 18.21 -16.36
N LEU A 292 5.78 17.85 -16.66
CA LEU A 292 6.81 18.77 -17.16
C LEU A 292 6.43 19.37 -18.52
N ARG A 293 5.80 18.58 -19.39
CA ARG A 293 5.31 19.06 -20.69
C ARG A 293 4.13 19.99 -20.51
N SER A 294 3.17 19.66 -19.65
CA SER A 294 2.05 20.54 -19.29
C SER A 294 2.53 21.84 -18.69
N ILE A 295 3.55 21.80 -17.83
CA ILE A 295 4.30 22.95 -17.32
C ILE A 295 4.86 23.75 -18.51
N ILE A 296 5.67 23.16 -19.38
CA ILE A 296 6.27 23.87 -20.51
C ILE A 296 5.21 24.43 -21.50
N GLU A 297 4.13 23.69 -21.74
CA GLU A 297 3.04 24.04 -22.67
C GLU A 297 2.07 25.07 -22.09
N SER A 298 1.88 25.15 -20.76
CA SER A 298 0.96 26.10 -20.11
C SER A 298 1.53 27.52 -19.96
N HIS A 299 2.49 27.89 -20.81
CA HIS A 299 3.19 29.18 -20.80
C HIS A 299 3.98 29.42 -19.49
N TRP A 300 5.11 28.74 -19.37
CA TRP A 300 6.15 29.08 -18.36
C TRP A 300 6.85 30.42 -18.60
N ASP A 301 6.58 31.06 -19.74
CA ASP A 301 6.87 32.46 -20.04
C ASP A 301 5.54 33.21 -20.05
N MET A 302 5.41 34.36 -19.38
CA MET A 302 6.17 35.55 -19.70
C MET A 302 6.56 36.31 -18.42
N LEU A 303 7.85 36.61 -18.32
CA LEU A 303 8.54 37.66 -17.56
C LEU A 303 7.91 38.16 -16.25
N ASP A 304 8.76 38.15 -15.24
CA ASP A 304 8.56 38.59 -13.85
C ASP A 304 7.97 37.59 -12.84
N GLU A 305 6.97 36.78 -13.18
CA GLU A 305 6.45 35.76 -12.24
C GLU A 305 7.29 34.47 -12.22
N SER A 306 8.00 34.17 -13.32
CA SER A 306 8.84 32.96 -13.46
C SER A 306 10.05 32.96 -12.50
N SER A 307 10.62 34.12 -12.20
CA SER A 307 11.73 34.24 -11.25
C SER A 307 11.28 33.97 -9.81
N ILE A 308 10.06 34.41 -9.43
CA ILE A 308 9.47 34.18 -8.12
C ILE A 308 9.12 32.69 -7.97
N LYS A 309 8.46 32.09 -8.98
CA LYS A 309 8.17 30.65 -9.00
C LYS A 309 9.44 29.81 -8.87
N SER A 310 10.52 30.19 -9.56
CA SER A 310 11.83 29.53 -9.44
C SER A 310 12.43 29.65 -8.04
N CYS A 311 12.34 30.83 -7.41
CA CYS A 311 12.80 31.03 -6.03
C CYS A 311 12.00 30.19 -5.01
N ILE A 312 10.68 30.08 -5.21
CA ILE A 312 9.79 29.23 -4.40
C ILE A 312 10.21 27.75 -4.54
N LEU A 313 10.39 27.27 -5.78
CA LEU A 313 10.78 25.88 -6.03
C LEU A 313 12.17 25.55 -5.49
N ASN A 314 13.14 26.45 -5.67
CA ASN A 314 14.48 26.27 -5.11
C ASN A 314 14.44 26.22 -3.57
N SER A 315 13.61 27.05 -2.94
CA SER A 315 13.40 27.01 -1.49
C SER A 315 12.76 25.69 -1.05
N LEU A 316 11.78 25.16 -1.80
CA LEU A 316 11.19 23.86 -1.50
C LEU A 316 12.21 22.71 -1.64
N TYR A 317 13.02 22.74 -2.71
CA TYR A 317 14.05 21.72 -2.96
C TYR A 317 15.09 21.67 -1.82
N LEU A 318 15.56 22.84 -1.37
CA LEU A 318 16.53 22.93 -0.27
C LEU A 318 15.99 22.45 1.09
N HIS A 319 14.67 22.51 1.30
CA HIS A 319 14.01 22.04 2.53
C HIS A 319 13.38 20.65 2.33
N SER A 320 14.02 19.76 1.56
CA SER A 320 13.58 18.37 1.34
C SER A 320 12.14 18.22 0.83
N GLY A 321 11.63 19.23 0.12
CA GLY A 321 10.30 19.23 -0.46
C GLY A 321 9.18 19.64 0.50
N GLN A 322 9.45 20.04 1.75
CA GLN A 322 8.43 20.48 2.72
C GLN A 322 8.89 21.72 3.52
N ILE A 323 8.04 22.74 3.57
CA ILE A 323 8.35 23.99 4.28
C ILE A 323 7.06 24.68 4.75
N SER A 324 7.11 25.40 5.88
CA SER A 324 5.98 26.23 6.30
C SER A 324 5.78 27.43 5.36
N MET A 325 4.53 27.82 5.16
CA MET A 325 4.14 28.90 4.24
C MET A 325 4.87 30.22 4.55
N ASP A 326 4.96 30.59 5.83
CA ASP A 326 5.58 31.84 6.25
C ASP A 326 7.10 31.82 6.02
N LYS A 327 7.75 30.68 6.32
CA LYS A 327 9.18 30.50 6.06
C LYS A 327 9.46 30.49 4.55
N LEU A 328 8.57 29.94 3.73
CA LEU A 328 8.68 29.97 2.28
C LEU A 328 8.55 31.39 1.72
N LYS A 329 7.56 32.16 2.19
CA LYS A 329 7.38 33.57 1.80
C LYS A 329 8.60 34.41 2.19
N GLU A 330 9.14 34.20 3.39
CA GLU A 330 10.34 34.88 3.87
C GLU A 330 11.59 34.53 3.03
N ASN A 331 11.83 33.24 2.79
CA ASN A 331 12.95 32.78 1.99
C ASN A 331 12.87 33.29 0.55
N THR A 332 11.67 33.28 -0.03
CA THR A 332 11.43 33.81 -1.37
C THR A 332 11.69 35.31 -1.42
N ARG A 333 11.24 36.07 -0.40
CA ARG A 333 11.49 37.52 -0.31
C ARG A 333 12.99 37.82 -0.20
N LYS A 334 13.71 37.10 0.66
CA LYS A 334 15.17 37.21 0.81
C LYS A 334 15.90 36.90 -0.50
N ALA A 335 15.51 35.83 -1.19
CA ALA A 335 16.10 35.40 -2.45
C ALA A 335 15.80 36.35 -3.63
N MET A 336 14.66 37.03 -3.61
CA MET A 336 14.33 38.05 -4.61
C MET A 336 15.05 39.38 -4.34
N ASN A 337 15.14 39.78 -3.07
CA ASN A 337 15.88 40.98 -2.66
C ASN A 337 17.38 40.88 -2.99
N SER A 338 18.00 39.70 -2.85
CA SER A 338 19.39 39.49 -3.26
C SER A 338 19.63 39.60 -4.76
N ARG A 339 18.56 39.53 -5.57
CA ARG A 339 18.57 39.75 -7.02
C ARG A 339 18.19 41.18 -7.40
N ASN A 340 18.22 42.12 -6.45
CA ASN A 340 17.83 43.53 -6.61
C ASN A 340 16.40 43.74 -7.10
N ARG A 341 15.50 42.78 -6.83
CA ARG A 341 14.09 42.89 -7.19
C ARG A 341 13.21 42.78 -5.95
N PRO A 342 12.65 43.90 -5.45
CA PRO A 342 11.70 43.86 -4.34
C PRO A 342 10.45 43.12 -4.80
N CYS A 343 9.95 42.20 -3.97
CA CYS A 343 8.83 41.34 -4.28
C CYS A 343 7.67 41.58 -3.31
N ASN A 344 6.50 41.91 -3.86
CA ASN A 344 5.29 42.12 -3.06
C ASN A 344 4.75 40.77 -2.53
N PRO A 345 4.20 40.72 -1.32
CA PRO A 345 3.67 39.48 -0.74
C PRO A 345 2.52 38.88 -1.57
N GLU A 346 1.77 39.73 -2.26
CA GLU A 346 0.69 39.33 -3.18
C GLU A 346 1.22 38.60 -4.42
N GLU A 347 2.35 39.03 -4.97
CA GLU A 347 2.99 38.37 -6.12
C GLU A 347 3.50 36.97 -5.75
N ILE A 348 4.06 36.82 -4.55
CA ILE A 348 4.46 35.50 -4.01
C ILE A 348 3.24 34.60 -3.88
N THR A 349 2.13 35.15 -3.40
CA THR A 349 0.89 34.39 -3.19
C THR A 349 0.24 34.00 -4.52
N ARG A 350 0.24 34.89 -5.52
CA ARG A 350 -0.22 34.59 -6.88
C ARG A 350 0.66 33.51 -7.53
N ALA A 351 1.98 33.60 -7.39
CA ALA A 351 2.92 32.59 -7.86
C ALA A 351 2.69 31.23 -7.18
N LEU A 352 2.43 31.19 -5.88
CA LEU A 352 2.10 29.96 -5.14
C LEU A 352 0.81 29.33 -5.65
N TYR A 353 -0.29 30.09 -5.78
CA TYR A 353 -1.54 29.55 -6.31
C TYR A 353 -1.42 29.11 -7.77
N SER A 354 -0.58 29.79 -8.56
CA SER A 354 -0.23 29.32 -9.90
C SER A 354 0.47 27.96 -9.84
N LEU A 355 1.46 27.76 -8.96
CA LEU A 355 2.13 26.46 -8.81
C LEU A 355 1.19 25.35 -8.29
N VAL A 356 0.20 25.69 -7.46
CA VAL A 356 -0.85 24.76 -7.03
C VAL A 356 -1.74 24.37 -8.21
N ALA A 357 -2.16 25.34 -9.03
CA ALA A 357 -3.02 25.10 -10.19
C ALA A 357 -2.36 24.20 -11.25
N HIS A 358 -1.02 24.16 -11.29
CA HIS A 358 -0.24 23.27 -12.15
C HIS A 358 0.12 21.93 -11.47
N ASP A 359 -0.46 21.64 -10.31
CA ASP A 359 -0.20 20.44 -9.52
C ASP A 359 1.30 20.24 -9.20
N ILE A 360 2.06 21.32 -9.06
CA ILE A 360 3.50 21.25 -8.72
C ILE A 360 3.67 21.19 -7.20
N ILE A 361 2.86 21.96 -6.47
CA ILE A 361 2.91 22.04 -5.02
C ILE A 361 1.53 21.80 -4.43
N GLN A 362 1.48 21.26 -3.23
CA GLN A 362 0.28 21.10 -2.42
C GLN A 362 0.38 21.95 -1.17
N ILE A 363 -0.69 22.68 -0.84
CA ILE A 363 -0.77 23.48 0.39
C ILE A 363 -1.72 22.77 1.36
N ASP A 364 -1.18 22.25 2.46
CA ASP A 364 -1.95 21.66 3.54
C ASP A 364 -2.26 22.71 4.62
N ARG A 365 -3.54 23.09 4.73
CA ARG A 365 -4.04 24.06 5.71
C ARG A 365 -4.42 23.43 7.06
N SER A 366 -4.29 22.10 7.20
CA SER A 366 -4.69 21.40 8.43
C SER A 366 -3.76 21.69 9.61
N ARG A 367 -2.50 22.03 9.34
CA ARG A 367 -1.52 22.50 10.34
C ARG A 367 -1.49 24.03 10.26
N GLY A 368 -1.81 24.72 11.36
CA GLY A 368 -2.20 26.14 11.39
C GLY A 368 -1.39 27.12 10.54
N GLU A 369 -0.08 26.93 10.39
CA GLU A 369 0.79 27.81 9.60
C GLU A 369 0.81 27.52 8.08
N GLY A 370 0.08 26.50 7.62
CA GLY A 370 0.07 26.04 6.23
C GLY A 370 1.38 25.37 5.83
N LEU A 371 1.36 24.06 5.59
CA LEU A 371 2.54 23.35 5.07
C LEU A 371 2.50 23.31 3.55
N VAL A 372 3.60 23.67 2.90
CA VAL A 372 3.74 23.58 1.44
C VAL A 372 4.64 22.39 1.11
N THR A 373 4.11 21.47 0.31
CA THR A 373 4.79 20.24 -0.11
C THR A 373 4.98 20.24 -1.62
N LEU A 374 6.19 19.92 -2.08
CA LEU A 374 6.49 19.72 -3.49
C LEU A 374 6.01 18.33 -3.95
N LEU A 375 5.21 18.26 -5.02
CA LEU A 375 4.63 17.02 -5.55
C LEU A 375 5.49 16.35 -6.66
N LEU A 376 6.68 16.90 -6.93
CA LEU A 376 7.60 16.44 -7.99
C LEU A 376 8.79 15.63 -7.45
N MET A 377 8.87 15.37 -6.13
CA MET A 377 9.79 14.41 -5.54
C MET A 377 9.13 13.04 -5.45
#